data_AF-A0A0F9WIH4-F1
#
_entry.id   AF-A0A0F9WIH4-F1
#
_cell.length_a   1.000
_cell.length_b   1.000
_cell.length_c   1.000
_cell.angle_alpha   90.00
_cell.angle_beta   90.00
_cell.angle_gamma   90.00
#
_symmetry.space_group_name_H-M   'P 1'
#
loop_
_entity.id
_entity.type
_entity.pdbx_description
1 polymer ?
#
loop_
_entity_poly.entity_id
_entity_poly.type
_entity_poly.pdbx_seq_one_letter_code
_entity_poly.pdbx_strand_id
1 'polypeptide(L)'
;MKRSFTKRTRIVLGLTAVALSAGLGINQLMAQSSQPIAIEASTFDCLTDMTPVRGFFVDNLLGDLDATLAAANAPEGAPYPTGSVVQLVPTEVMVKQPEGTSPATNDWEFFELNVSPQGSEIAVRGFTDVVNRFGGNCLGCHIKAEPQWDMICETGHGCDPLPLSREMITGIQQADPRCSAPEA
;
A
#
# COMPACT_ATOMS: atom_id res chain seq x y z
N MET A 1 77.31 37.07 23.20
CA MET A 1 78.34 36.23 23.83
C MET A 1 77.76 34.83 24.01
N LYS A 2 78.40 33.79 23.44
CA LYS A 2 78.19 32.32 23.61
C LYS A 2 76.85 31.76 23.07
N ARG A 3 76.81 31.14 21.87
CA ARG A 3 77.05 29.71 21.56
C ARG A 3 76.25 28.74 22.45
N SER A 4 75.33 27.96 21.86
CA SER A 4 75.55 26.53 21.58
C SER A 4 74.26 25.81 21.15
N PHE A 5 74.39 24.99 20.11
CA PHE A 5 73.49 23.90 19.71
C PHE A 5 73.36 22.85 20.83
N THR A 6 72.30 22.01 20.80
CA THR A 6 72.41 20.52 20.61
C THR A 6 71.08 19.75 20.87
N LYS A 7 70.75 18.84 19.91
CA LYS A 7 69.92 17.60 19.93
C LYS A 7 68.42 17.69 20.27
N ARG A 8 67.52 17.49 19.31
CA ARG A 8 67.05 16.22 18.67
C ARG A 8 66.32 15.29 19.65
N THR A 9 65.00 15.39 19.66
CA THR A 9 64.09 14.28 20.00
C THR A 9 63.14 14.09 18.84
N ARG A 10 63.25 12.96 18.15
CA ARG A 10 62.28 12.52 17.13
C ARG A 10 61.19 11.77 17.88
N ILE A 11 59.95 12.23 17.79
CA ILE A 11 58.77 11.40 18.04
C ILE A 11 57.95 11.47 16.75
N VAL A 12 57.86 10.32 16.10
CA VAL A 12 56.93 10.05 15.01
C VAL A 12 55.62 9.66 15.65
N LEU A 13 54.51 10.30 15.26
CA LEU A 13 53.18 9.69 15.28
C LEU A 13 52.39 10.36 14.15
N GLY A 14 52.02 9.58 13.14
CA GLY A 14 51.13 10.03 12.08
C GLY A 14 49.68 10.06 12.56
N LEU A 15 48.82 10.78 11.83
CA LEU A 15 47.73 10.19 11.04
C LEU A 15 46.90 11.30 10.38
N THR A 16 46.65 11.08 9.08
CA THR A 16 45.42 11.35 8.31
C THR A 16 44.84 12.77 8.23
N ALA A 17 44.92 13.31 7.01
CA ALA A 17 44.01 14.31 6.47
C ALA A 17 42.57 13.75 6.36
N VAL A 18 41.57 14.57 6.68
CA VAL A 18 40.18 14.39 6.23
C VAL A 18 39.72 15.72 5.65
N ALA A 19 39.52 15.71 4.32
CA ALA A 19 38.89 16.79 3.59
C ALA A 19 37.39 16.84 3.92
N LEU A 20 36.90 17.98 4.41
CA LEU A 20 35.46 18.23 4.52
C LEU A 20 34.92 18.66 3.15
N SER A 21 34.47 17.69 2.37
CA SER A 21 33.53 17.93 1.26
C SER A 21 32.11 17.82 1.81
N ALA A 22 31.49 18.96 2.13
CA ALA A 22 30.08 19.05 2.44
C ALA A 22 29.26 18.90 1.15
N GLY A 23 28.97 17.65 0.78
CA GLY A 23 27.90 17.33 -0.14
C GLY A 23 26.56 17.58 0.54
N LEU A 24 25.85 18.63 0.14
CA LEU A 24 24.43 18.78 0.42
C LEU A 24 23.69 17.72 -0.41
N GLY A 25 23.57 16.53 0.18
CA GLY A 25 22.76 15.43 -0.34
C GLY A 25 21.31 15.87 -0.45
N ILE A 26 20.76 15.72 -1.64
CA ILE A 26 19.35 15.88 -1.96
C ILE A 26 18.62 14.70 -1.30
N ASN A 27 18.29 14.81 -0.02
CA ASN A 27 17.27 13.97 0.61
C ASN A 27 15.95 14.73 0.51
N GLN A 28 15.30 14.65 -0.65
CA GLN A 28 13.87 14.95 -0.75
C GLN A 28 13.14 13.83 -0.01
N LEU A 29 12.94 14.02 1.30
CA LEU A 29 11.85 13.38 2.01
C LEU A 29 10.56 13.82 1.31
N MET A 30 9.92 12.90 0.58
CA MET A 30 8.54 13.07 0.16
C MET A 30 7.72 13.24 1.44
N ALA A 31 7.33 14.48 1.75
CA ALA A 31 6.40 14.73 2.84
C ALA A 31 5.06 14.10 2.46
N GLN A 32 4.72 12.96 3.05
CA GLN A 32 3.42 12.34 2.90
C GLN A 32 2.37 13.33 3.41
N SER A 33 1.47 13.77 2.52
CA SER A 33 0.42 14.71 2.91
C SER A 33 -0.51 14.06 3.93
N SER A 34 -0.80 14.74 5.03
CA SER A 34 -1.78 14.28 6.03
C SER A 34 -3.23 14.46 5.57
N GLN A 35 -3.45 14.93 4.33
CA GLN A 35 -4.79 15.09 3.76
C GLN A 35 -5.20 13.79 3.09
N PRO A 36 -6.46 13.35 3.24
CA PRO A 36 -6.97 12.18 2.53
C PRO A 36 -6.67 12.28 1.03
N ILE A 37 -6.26 11.15 0.45
CA ILE A 37 -6.06 11.00 -0.99
C ILE A 37 -7.40 11.29 -1.66
N ALA A 38 -7.37 12.22 -2.62
CA ALA A 38 -8.51 12.48 -3.47
C ALA A 38 -8.77 11.25 -4.35
N ILE A 39 -9.96 10.68 -4.22
CA ILE A 39 -10.40 9.49 -4.95
C ILE A 39 -11.70 9.84 -5.63
N GLU A 40 -11.76 9.61 -6.93
CA GLU A 40 -12.94 9.83 -7.76
C GLU A 40 -13.31 8.51 -8.44
N ALA A 41 -14.48 8.42 -9.06
CA ALA A 41 -14.91 7.18 -9.69
C ALA A 41 -13.95 6.68 -10.79
N SER A 42 -13.32 7.62 -11.52
CA SER A 42 -12.30 7.31 -12.54
C SER A 42 -10.97 6.82 -11.97
N THR A 43 -10.78 6.81 -10.65
CA THR A 43 -9.61 6.21 -10.00
C THR A 43 -9.60 4.69 -10.17
N PHE A 44 -10.78 4.07 -10.28
CA PHE A 44 -10.91 2.62 -10.36
C PHE A 44 -11.25 2.20 -11.79
N ASP A 45 -10.28 1.60 -12.48
CA ASP A 45 -10.43 1.08 -13.83
C ASP A 45 -10.44 -0.47 -13.83
N CYS A 46 -10.08 -1.08 -14.95
CA CYS A 46 -9.97 -2.53 -15.12
C CYS A 46 -9.17 -3.21 -13.99
N LEU A 47 -9.80 -4.18 -13.34
CA LEU A 47 -9.19 -4.96 -12.26
C LEU A 47 -7.88 -5.65 -12.68
N THR A 48 -7.80 -6.17 -13.90
CA THR A 48 -6.64 -6.94 -14.38
C THR A 48 -5.46 -6.08 -14.84
N ASP A 49 -5.61 -4.76 -14.86
CA ASP A 49 -4.48 -3.85 -15.09
C ASP A 49 -3.63 -3.66 -13.82
N MET A 50 -4.19 -3.97 -12.64
CA MET A 50 -3.46 -4.01 -11.37
C MET A 50 -2.59 -5.27 -11.23
N THR A 51 -1.71 -5.29 -10.23
CA THR A 51 -0.80 -6.42 -10.02
C THR A 51 -1.49 -7.55 -9.24
N PRO A 52 -1.58 -8.78 -9.77
CA PRO A 52 -2.19 -9.90 -9.06
C PRO A 52 -1.32 -10.39 -7.90
N VAL A 53 -1.93 -10.62 -6.74
CA VAL A 53 -1.31 -11.21 -5.55
C VAL A 53 -2.22 -12.32 -5.03
N ARG A 54 -1.81 -13.58 -5.23
CA ARG A 54 -2.45 -14.79 -4.65
C ARG A 54 -3.98 -14.87 -4.74
N GLY A 55 -4.60 -14.16 -5.69
CA GLY A 55 -6.03 -14.19 -5.94
C GLY A 55 -6.80 -12.92 -5.65
N PHE A 56 -6.14 -11.86 -5.18
CA PHE A 56 -6.62 -10.48 -5.26
C PHE A 56 -5.65 -9.66 -6.12
N PHE A 57 -5.93 -8.37 -6.29
CA PHE A 57 -5.12 -7.44 -7.07
C PHE A 57 -4.74 -6.24 -6.22
N VAL A 58 -3.55 -5.68 -6.48
CA VAL A 58 -3.03 -4.50 -5.79
C VAL A 58 -2.46 -3.45 -6.74
N ASP A 59 -2.54 -2.20 -6.31
CA ASP A 59 -1.85 -1.06 -6.90
C ASP A 59 -1.45 -0.04 -5.81
N ASN A 60 -0.91 1.12 -6.19
CA ASN A 60 -0.70 2.25 -5.30
C ASN A 60 -0.98 3.59 -5.98
N LEU A 61 -1.94 4.36 -5.47
CA LEU A 61 -2.34 5.67 -6.03
C LEU A 61 -1.26 6.75 -5.95
N LEU A 62 -0.23 6.55 -5.13
CA LEU A 62 0.92 7.45 -4.98
C LEU A 62 2.17 6.93 -5.70
N GLY A 63 2.06 5.80 -6.41
CA GLY A 63 3.14 5.22 -7.22
C GLY A 63 4.09 4.29 -6.47
N ASP A 64 3.86 4.03 -5.17
CA ASP A 64 4.69 3.11 -4.38
C ASP A 64 4.16 1.66 -4.45
N LEU A 65 4.09 1.13 -5.67
CA LEU A 65 3.63 -0.23 -5.93
C LEU A 65 4.57 -1.27 -5.29
N ASP A 66 5.89 -1.03 -5.31
CA ASP A 66 6.88 -1.94 -4.75
C ASP A 66 6.69 -2.14 -3.24
N ALA A 67 6.42 -1.08 -2.48
CA ALA A 67 6.13 -1.22 -1.06
C ALA A 67 4.76 -1.89 -0.79
N THR A 68 3.74 -1.61 -1.61
CA THR A 68 2.46 -2.34 -1.53
C THR A 68 2.68 -3.84 -1.73
N LEU A 69 3.47 -4.23 -2.73
CA LEU A 69 3.80 -5.64 -3.00
C LEU A 69 4.66 -6.25 -1.89
N ALA A 70 5.60 -5.50 -1.32
CA ALA A 70 6.39 -5.96 -0.19
C ALA A 70 5.51 -6.28 1.02
N ALA A 71 4.56 -5.40 1.35
CA ALA A 71 3.59 -5.64 2.43
C ALA A 71 2.70 -6.85 2.12
N ALA A 72 2.15 -6.91 0.90
CA ALA A 72 1.28 -8.00 0.46
C ALA A 72 1.96 -9.36 0.41
N ASN A 73 3.29 -9.44 0.33
CA ASN A 73 4.04 -10.69 0.30
C ASN A 73 4.81 -10.97 1.60
N ALA A 74 4.61 -10.16 2.65
CA ALA A 74 5.29 -10.34 3.93
C ALA A 74 4.80 -11.62 4.62
N PRO A 75 5.69 -12.59 4.93
CA PRO A 75 5.28 -13.89 5.47
C PRO A 75 4.67 -13.82 6.87
N GLU A 76 4.99 -12.79 7.63
CA GLU A 76 4.48 -12.54 8.99
C GLU A 76 3.45 -11.39 9.02
N GLY A 77 3.03 -10.92 7.84
CA GLY A 77 2.21 -9.72 7.70
C GLY A 77 3.03 -8.44 7.81
N ALA A 78 2.44 -7.35 7.32
CA ALA A 78 3.04 -6.01 7.36
C ALA A 78 1.95 -4.95 7.16
N PRO A 79 2.13 -3.74 7.72
CA PRO A 79 1.28 -2.62 7.37
C PRO A 79 1.48 -2.24 5.89
N TYR A 80 0.37 -1.99 5.20
CA TYR A 80 0.39 -1.50 3.83
C TYR A 80 0.71 0.01 3.82
N PRO A 81 1.53 0.48 2.86
CA PRO A 81 1.83 1.90 2.73
C PRO A 81 0.60 2.70 2.31
N THR A 82 0.58 3.99 2.64
CA THR A 82 -0.44 4.92 2.12
C THR A 82 -0.46 4.87 0.59
N GLY A 83 -1.66 4.95 0.03
CA GLY A 83 -1.92 4.85 -1.40
C GLY A 83 -2.20 3.43 -1.86
N SER A 84 -1.90 2.38 -1.07
CA SER A 84 -2.21 1.00 -1.46
C SER A 84 -3.68 0.84 -1.82
N VAL A 85 -3.93 0.22 -2.97
CA VAL A 85 -5.24 -0.20 -3.44
C VAL A 85 -5.29 -1.72 -3.36
N VAL A 86 -6.37 -2.28 -2.81
CA VAL A 86 -6.59 -3.73 -2.76
C VAL A 86 -8.00 -4.04 -3.24
N GLN A 87 -8.11 -4.97 -4.19
CA GLN A 87 -9.39 -5.36 -4.78
C GLN A 87 -9.45 -6.87 -5.00
N LEU A 88 -10.50 -7.51 -4.49
CA LEU A 88 -10.78 -8.93 -4.72
C LEU A 88 -11.76 -9.14 -5.87
N VAL A 89 -12.81 -8.33 -5.93
CA VAL A 89 -13.86 -8.40 -6.97
C VAL A 89 -14.06 -7.01 -7.59
N PRO A 90 -14.58 -6.90 -8.83
CA PRO A 90 -14.73 -5.61 -9.53
C PRO A 90 -15.48 -4.52 -8.76
N THR A 91 -16.41 -4.93 -7.88
CA THR A 91 -17.38 -4.04 -7.24
C THR A 91 -16.98 -3.59 -5.84
N GLU A 92 -15.86 -4.06 -5.27
CA GLU A 92 -15.47 -3.73 -3.90
C GLU A 92 -13.97 -3.44 -3.85
N VAL A 93 -13.57 -2.26 -3.36
CA VAL A 93 -12.16 -1.85 -3.27
C VAL A 93 -11.88 -1.21 -1.91
N MET A 94 -10.66 -1.38 -1.43
CA MET A 94 -10.16 -0.65 -0.25
C MET A 94 -8.88 0.11 -0.59
N VAL A 95 -8.77 1.32 -0.07
CA VAL A 95 -7.62 2.21 -0.29
C VAL A 95 -7.03 2.65 1.04
N LYS A 96 -5.72 2.51 1.19
CA LYS A 96 -4.98 2.93 2.38
C LYS A 96 -4.78 4.44 2.37
N GLN A 97 -5.47 5.15 3.25
CA GLN A 97 -5.33 6.60 3.43
C GLN A 97 -4.08 6.94 4.27
N PRO A 98 -3.70 8.23 4.39
CA PRO A 98 -2.63 8.64 5.29
C PRO A 98 -2.90 8.24 6.74
N GLU A 99 -1.83 8.00 7.49
CA GLU A 99 -1.90 7.58 8.88
C GLU A 99 -2.77 8.52 9.73
N GLY A 100 -3.70 7.94 10.50
CA GLY A 100 -4.59 8.67 11.39
C GLY A 100 -5.88 9.20 10.74
N THR A 101 -6.12 8.91 9.46
CA THR A 101 -7.37 9.22 8.77
C THR A 101 -8.57 8.50 9.41
N SER A 102 -8.39 7.23 9.76
CA SER A 102 -9.40 6.41 10.44
C SER A 102 -8.74 5.33 11.30
N PRO A 103 -8.50 5.60 12.58
CA PRO A 103 -7.94 4.61 13.51
C PRO A 103 -8.78 3.33 13.61
N ALA A 104 -10.10 3.44 13.41
CA ALA A 104 -11.03 2.30 13.48
C ALA A 104 -10.84 1.29 12.34
N THR A 105 -10.26 1.72 11.21
CA THR A 105 -10.07 0.90 10.02
C THR A 105 -8.59 0.73 9.66
N ASN A 106 -7.69 1.07 10.58
CA ASN A 106 -6.26 1.22 10.30
C ASN A 106 -6.02 2.01 9.01
N ASP A 107 -6.75 3.11 8.83
CA ASP A 107 -6.71 4.01 7.69
C ASP A 107 -7.16 3.42 6.35
N TRP A 108 -7.75 2.22 6.33
CA TRP A 108 -8.43 1.70 5.16
C TRP A 108 -9.76 2.40 4.95
N GLU A 109 -9.94 3.02 3.79
CA GLU A 109 -11.23 3.46 3.29
C GLU A 109 -11.81 2.38 2.37
N PHE A 110 -13.09 2.06 2.52
CA PHE A 110 -13.80 1.04 1.76
C PHE A 110 -14.74 1.66 0.75
N PHE A 111 -14.96 0.98 -0.36
CA PHE A 111 -15.78 1.43 -1.48
C PHE A 111 -16.60 0.26 -2.04
N GLU A 112 -17.88 0.52 -2.28
CA GLU A 112 -18.71 -0.27 -3.18
C GLU A 112 -18.83 0.49 -4.51
N LEU A 113 -18.59 -0.22 -5.60
CA LEU A 113 -18.60 0.31 -6.96
C LEU A 113 -19.76 -0.29 -7.77
N ASN A 114 -20.41 0.57 -8.55
CA ASN A 114 -21.12 0.13 -9.75
C ASN A 114 -20.10 0.11 -10.90
N VAL A 115 -19.99 -1.01 -11.60
CA VAL A 115 -19.06 -1.16 -12.74
C VAL A 115 -19.82 -1.45 -14.02
N SER A 116 -19.37 -0.84 -15.11
CA SER A 116 -19.91 -1.01 -16.45
C SER A 116 -18.79 -0.90 -17.49
N PRO A 117 -19.04 -1.20 -18.77
CA PRO A 117 -18.04 -0.97 -19.81
C PRO A 117 -17.61 0.49 -19.98
N GLN A 118 -18.35 1.45 -19.40
CA GLN A 118 -18.01 2.86 -19.43
C GLN A 118 -17.09 3.29 -18.27
N GLY A 119 -16.83 2.40 -17.31
CA GLY A 119 -16.02 2.68 -16.13
C GLY A 119 -16.78 2.38 -14.84
N SER A 120 -16.39 3.09 -13.78
CA SER A 120 -16.92 2.90 -12.42
C SER A 120 -17.74 4.09 -11.96
N GLU A 121 -18.64 3.84 -11.01
CA GLU A 121 -19.30 4.83 -10.16
C GLU A 121 -19.14 4.37 -8.70
N ILE A 122 -18.87 5.31 -7.79
CA ILE A 122 -18.82 5.03 -6.36
C ILE A 122 -20.25 5.03 -5.83
N ALA A 123 -20.78 3.85 -5.52
CA ALA A 123 -22.11 3.69 -4.96
C ALA A 123 -22.14 4.09 -3.48
N VAL A 124 -21.13 3.66 -2.72
CA VAL A 124 -20.88 4.10 -1.35
C VAL A 124 -19.38 4.05 -1.07
N ARG A 125 -18.88 4.96 -0.24
CA ARG A 125 -17.53 4.94 0.30
C ARG A 125 -17.52 5.43 1.73
N GLY A 126 -16.49 5.06 2.48
CA GLY A 126 -16.32 5.48 3.86
C GLY A 126 -15.47 4.52 4.66
N PHE A 127 -15.64 4.55 5.98
CA PHE A 127 -14.80 3.80 6.90
C PHE A 127 -15.62 2.72 7.61
N THR A 128 -16.32 3.08 8.68
CA THR A 128 -16.99 2.10 9.56
C THR A 128 -18.36 1.63 9.06
N ASP A 129 -18.99 2.37 8.16
CA ASP A 129 -20.41 2.28 7.81
C ASP A 129 -20.69 1.87 6.36
N VAL A 130 -19.66 1.47 5.61
CA VAL A 130 -19.81 0.99 4.24
C VAL A 130 -20.45 -0.38 4.23
N VAL A 131 -21.57 -0.50 3.50
CA VAL A 131 -22.34 -1.74 3.35
C VAL A 131 -22.47 -2.05 1.87
N ASN A 132 -22.07 -3.25 1.47
CA ASN A 132 -22.14 -3.70 0.09
C ASN A 132 -23.59 -3.96 -0.35
N ARG A 133 -23.80 -4.21 -1.65
CA ARG A 133 -25.15 -4.46 -2.22
C ARG A 133 -25.87 -5.67 -1.62
N PHE A 134 -25.15 -6.55 -0.93
CA PHE A 134 -25.68 -7.76 -0.29
C PHE A 134 -25.97 -7.56 1.21
N GLY A 135 -25.77 -6.35 1.74
CA GLY A 135 -26.02 -6.03 3.14
C GLY A 135 -24.87 -6.36 4.09
N GLY A 136 -23.70 -6.76 3.58
CA GLY A 136 -22.49 -7.00 4.37
C GLY A 136 -21.73 -5.70 4.64
N ASN A 137 -21.31 -5.46 5.88
CA ASN A 137 -20.49 -4.31 6.24
C ASN A 137 -19.00 -4.61 6.04
N CYS A 138 -18.29 -3.72 5.33
CA CYS A 138 -16.88 -3.93 4.97
C CYS A 138 -16.00 -4.08 6.21
N LEU A 139 -16.05 -3.11 7.14
CA LEU A 139 -15.25 -3.19 8.38
C LEU A 139 -15.58 -4.44 9.20
N GLY A 140 -16.86 -4.81 9.32
CA GLY A 140 -17.29 -5.98 10.09
C GLY A 140 -16.70 -7.31 9.59
N CYS A 141 -16.37 -7.39 8.30
CA CYS A 141 -15.62 -8.51 7.72
C CYS A 141 -14.11 -8.34 7.96
N HIS A 142 -13.56 -7.16 7.66
CA HIS A 142 -12.12 -6.89 7.63
C HIS A 142 -11.45 -6.80 9.02
N ILE A 143 -12.18 -6.35 10.05
CA ILE A 143 -11.67 -6.23 11.43
C ILE A 143 -11.35 -7.58 12.08
N LYS A 144 -11.81 -8.68 11.49
CA LYS A 144 -11.56 -10.05 11.99
C LYS A 144 -10.17 -10.56 11.62
N ALA A 145 -9.47 -9.90 10.71
CA ALA A 145 -8.10 -10.26 10.37
C ALA A 145 -7.24 -10.16 11.63
N GLU A 146 -6.33 -11.12 11.82
CA GLU A 146 -5.35 -11.00 12.90
C GLU A 146 -4.52 -9.71 12.70
N PRO A 147 -4.10 -9.03 13.78
CA PRO A 147 -3.57 -7.67 13.69
C PRO A 147 -2.40 -7.48 12.73
N GLN A 148 -1.55 -8.50 12.55
CA GLN A 148 -0.40 -8.44 11.67
C GLN A 148 -0.76 -8.36 10.18
N TRP A 149 -1.98 -8.75 9.81
CA TRP A 149 -2.44 -8.77 8.41
C TRP A 149 -3.05 -7.45 7.94
N ASP A 150 -3.04 -6.41 8.77
CA ASP A 150 -3.50 -5.06 8.40
C ASP A 150 -4.88 -5.06 7.72
N MET A 151 -5.85 -5.72 8.35
CA MET A 151 -7.22 -5.86 7.84
C MET A 151 -7.36 -6.58 6.49
N ILE A 152 -6.30 -7.18 5.93
CA ILE A 152 -6.39 -8.00 4.72
C ILE A 152 -6.90 -9.39 5.09
N CYS A 153 -8.12 -9.72 4.64
CA CYS A 153 -8.79 -10.98 4.93
C CYS A 153 -8.50 -12.08 3.90
N GLU A 154 -7.22 -12.44 3.73
CA GLU A 154 -6.86 -13.63 2.94
C GLU A 154 -7.18 -14.93 3.70
N THR A 155 -7.16 -16.06 3.01
CA THR A 155 -7.29 -17.38 3.62
C THR A 155 -6.21 -17.59 4.67
N GLY A 156 -6.61 -17.94 5.90
CA GLY A 156 -5.68 -18.16 7.01
C GLY A 156 -5.35 -16.91 7.82
N HIS A 157 -5.90 -15.74 7.48
CA HIS A 157 -5.68 -14.50 8.23
C HIS A 157 -6.65 -14.30 9.41
N GLY A 158 -7.43 -15.32 9.78
CA GLY A 158 -8.38 -15.26 10.91
C GLY A 158 -9.79 -14.77 10.57
N CYS A 159 -10.04 -14.32 9.34
CA CYS A 159 -11.37 -13.89 8.90
C CYS A 159 -12.30 -15.07 8.59
N ASP A 160 -13.61 -14.79 8.59
CA ASP A 160 -14.60 -15.77 8.14
C ASP A 160 -14.43 -16.08 6.65
N PRO A 161 -14.65 -17.34 6.20
CA PRO A 161 -14.63 -17.67 4.79
C PRO A 161 -15.67 -16.89 3.99
N LEU A 162 -15.28 -16.43 2.80
CA LEU A 162 -16.22 -15.84 1.85
C LEU A 162 -17.20 -16.89 1.33
N PRO A 163 -18.47 -16.54 1.08
CA PRO A 163 -19.46 -17.43 0.47
C PRO A 163 -19.26 -17.60 -1.05
N LEU A 164 -18.01 -17.56 -1.52
CA LEU A 164 -17.61 -17.66 -2.92
C LEU A 164 -16.43 -18.62 -3.03
N SER A 165 -16.48 -19.56 -3.98
CA SER A 165 -15.32 -20.42 -4.27
C SER A 165 -14.21 -19.63 -4.98
N ARG A 166 -13.00 -20.19 -5.01
CA ARG A 166 -11.89 -19.60 -5.76
C ARG A 166 -12.19 -19.53 -7.26
N GLU A 167 -12.87 -20.52 -7.83
CA GLU A 167 -13.28 -20.48 -9.24
C GLU A 167 -14.33 -19.39 -9.49
N MET A 168 -15.30 -19.23 -8.59
CA MET A 168 -16.29 -18.16 -8.69
C MET A 168 -15.64 -16.79 -8.65
N ILE A 169 -14.73 -16.56 -7.71
CA ILE A 169 -13.96 -15.31 -7.60
C ILE A 169 -13.19 -15.07 -8.91
N THR A 170 -12.48 -16.07 -9.42
CA THR A 170 -11.72 -15.94 -10.68
C THR A 170 -12.64 -15.58 -11.85
N GLY A 171 -13.80 -16.23 -11.96
CA GLY A 171 -14.79 -15.91 -12.99
C GLY A 171 -15.36 -14.49 -12.86
N ILE A 172 -15.63 -14.02 -11.64
CA ILE A 172 -16.06 -12.64 -11.35
C ILE A 172 -14.97 -11.65 -11.76
N GLN A 173 -13.70 -11.93 -11.46
CA GLN A 173 -12.56 -11.09 -11.81
C GLN A 173 -12.38 -10.98 -13.33
N GLN A 174 -12.48 -12.10 -14.04
CA GLN A 174 -12.38 -12.14 -15.51
C GLN A 174 -13.58 -11.49 -16.22
N ALA A 175 -14.72 -11.39 -15.54
CA ALA A 175 -15.93 -10.77 -16.05
C ALA A 175 -16.04 -9.28 -15.71
N ASP A 176 -14.97 -8.64 -15.24
CA ASP A 176 -14.96 -7.19 -15.02
C ASP A 176 -15.30 -6.47 -16.34
N PRO A 177 -16.45 -5.77 -16.44
CA PRO A 177 -16.90 -5.19 -17.70
C PRO A 177 -16.03 -4.02 -18.16
N ARG A 178 -15.17 -3.47 -17.28
CA ARG A 178 -14.20 -2.42 -17.62
C ARG A 178 -12.98 -2.96 -18.36
N CYS A 179 -12.66 -4.23 -18.14
CA CYS A 179 -11.51 -4.86 -18.75
C CYS A 179 -11.77 -5.19 -20.22
N SER A 180 -10.76 -4.94 -21.06
CA SER A 180 -10.79 -5.44 -22.43
C SER A 180 -10.83 -6.96 -22.42
N ALA A 181 -11.64 -7.57 -23.29
CA ALA A 181 -11.57 -9.01 -23.49
C ALA A 181 -10.13 -9.38 -23.89
N PRO A 182 -9.53 -10.47 -23.36
CA PRO A 182 -8.24 -10.94 -23.84
C PRO A 182 -8.30 -11.07 -25.36
N GLU A 183 -7.33 -10.51 -26.09
CA GLU A 183 -7.24 -10.76 -27.53
C GLU A 183 -7.20 -12.28 -27.74
N ALA A 184 -8.14 -12.78 -28.56
CA ALA A 184 -8.30 -14.19 -28.85
C ALA A 184 -7.21 -14.73 -29.77
#